data_AF-A0A9D2S503-F1
#
_entry.id   AF-A0A9D2S503-F1
#
_cell.length_a   1.000
_cell.length_b   1.000
_cell.length_c   1.000
_cell.angle_alpha   90.00
_cell.angle_beta   90.00
_cell.angle_gamma   90.00
#
_symmetry.space_group_name_H-M   'P 1'
#
loop_
_entity.id
_entity.type
_entity.pdbx_description
1 polymer ?
#
loop_
_entity_poly.entity_id
_entity_poly.type
_entity_poly.pdbx_seq_one_letter_code
_entity_poly.pdbx_strand_id
1 'polypeptide(L)'
;MIIQHSVFLRFFARLWLVLSGAWEGSVLGSALDRMGLAVQRWLRGSGLFRFLWRPGALVRGWPESRVCLLFVAILNLPCALARWIYRVGKGVWDGSAVFRLVSSMGGATYVFLGLLMLVMLVAPHDYWNNLYGLIGAAAVCALFAVGSANHSHMRVEGERVGPYLVFFLLCVGGALVNSLSTSLSMRFFAFHLTSFLLVLLVVSAVRSVDDLRRVVALAVAGLAVASLYGCYQSYVGVEIVASQQDLTLNYGMPGRVYSFFDNPNNFAEILAMLLPLNLALLLICKTWRGRFWSLVSLALGVAAIGFTYGRASWIGLAVAILVFLALENWRLVPVMVLLGLCAIPFLPETIYNRILTIGNLKDSSTAYRFYIFDDTFTLLKDYWYRGVGLGSDVMKQVFMGYPSMPDGSFPIHTHNNYLQMWGETGIVGLLSYLGVIFYGLKTGVKAFYRNTDRQVRHLLAAAIGAFCGILVVSLAEYTWFYPRNMFTYWFLFGVILACVKLSRSGQKGNA
;
A
#
# COMPACT_ATOMS: atom_id res chain seq x y z
N MET A 1 -7.94 -36.15 2.91
CA MET A 1 -8.28 -36.96 4.10
C MET A 1 -9.38 -36.33 4.97
N ILE A 2 -9.29 -35.08 5.45
CA ILE A 2 -10.32 -34.51 6.37
C ILE A 2 -11.73 -34.38 5.74
N ILE A 3 -11.82 -33.96 4.47
CA ILE A 3 -13.12 -33.83 3.76
C ILE A 3 -13.81 -35.19 3.61
N GLN A 4 -13.04 -36.28 3.54
CA GLN A 4 -13.59 -37.62 3.36
C GLN A 4 -14.24 -38.18 4.62
N HIS A 5 -14.12 -37.58 5.81
CA HIS A 5 -14.75 -38.11 7.03
C HIS A 5 -15.81 -37.20 7.66
N SER A 6 -15.92 -35.93 7.24
CA SER A 6 -16.92 -35.01 7.76
C SER A 6 -18.15 -34.94 6.84
N VAL A 7 -19.31 -35.36 7.34
CA VAL A 7 -20.61 -35.27 6.63
C VAL A 7 -20.91 -33.81 6.24
N PHE A 8 -20.61 -32.87 7.15
CA PHE A 8 -20.78 -31.43 6.92
C PHE A 8 -19.91 -30.92 5.76
N LEU A 9 -18.62 -31.25 5.75
CA LEU A 9 -17.72 -30.83 4.66
C LEU A 9 -18.08 -31.49 3.32
N ARG A 10 -18.58 -32.73 3.33
CA ARG A 10 -19.07 -33.38 2.10
C ARG A 10 -20.35 -32.73 1.57
N PHE A 11 -21.27 -32.33 2.44
CA PHE A 11 -22.48 -31.61 2.06
C PHE A 11 -22.13 -30.30 1.35
N PHE A 12 -21.30 -29.45 1.97
CA PHE A 12 -20.88 -28.19 1.35
C PHE A 12 -20.02 -28.40 0.10
N ALA A 13 -19.17 -29.43 0.04
CA ALA A 13 -18.41 -29.75 -1.16
C ALA A 13 -19.31 -30.22 -2.31
N ARG A 14 -20.33 -31.04 -2.02
CA ARG A 14 -21.34 -31.46 -3.01
C ARG A 14 -22.21 -30.29 -3.44
N LEU A 15 -22.66 -29.46 -2.50
CA LEU A 15 -23.41 -28.25 -2.79
C LEU A 15 -22.59 -27.31 -3.69
N TRP A 16 -21.32 -27.11 -3.38
CA TRP A 16 -20.41 -26.32 -4.21
C TRP A 16 -20.24 -26.91 -5.62
N LEU A 17 -20.08 -28.23 -5.74
CA LEU A 17 -19.98 -28.91 -7.04
C LEU A 17 -21.27 -28.80 -7.86
N VAL A 18 -22.43 -28.92 -7.22
CA VAL A 18 -23.75 -28.74 -7.86
C VAL A 18 -23.90 -27.29 -8.30
N LEU A 19 -23.55 -26.32 -7.45
CA LEU A 19 -23.59 -24.90 -7.79
C LEU A 19 -22.60 -24.55 -8.92
N SER A 20 -21.39 -25.12 -8.92
CA SER A 20 -20.42 -24.89 -9.99
C SER A 20 -20.84 -25.53 -11.32
N GLY A 21 -21.41 -26.73 -11.29
CA GLY A 21 -21.96 -27.38 -12.49
C GLY A 21 -23.20 -26.65 -13.02
N ALA A 22 -24.10 -26.24 -12.14
CA ALA A 22 -25.25 -25.41 -12.48
C ALA A 22 -24.81 -24.05 -13.04
N TRP A 23 -23.71 -23.48 -12.54
CA TRP A 23 -23.13 -22.24 -13.05
C TRP A 23 -22.59 -22.38 -14.47
N GLU A 24 -21.84 -23.45 -14.76
CA GLU A 24 -21.32 -23.75 -16.11
C GLU A 24 -22.45 -23.95 -17.12
N GLY A 25 -23.59 -24.53 -16.70
CA GLY A 25 -24.81 -24.65 -17.52
C GLY A 25 -25.74 -23.43 -17.48
N SER A 26 -25.47 -22.41 -16.66
CA SER A 26 -26.41 -21.30 -16.46
C SER A 26 -26.35 -20.26 -17.58
N VAL A 27 -27.50 -19.66 -17.88
CA VAL A 27 -27.62 -18.50 -18.79
C VAL A 27 -26.75 -17.34 -18.28
N LEU A 28 -26.72 -17.13 -16.96
CA LEU A 28 -25.98 -16.04 -16.33
C LEU A 28 -24.46 -16.25 -16.43
N GLY A 29 -23.95 -17.45 -16.15
CA GLY A 29 -22.55 -17.81 -16.34
C GLY A 29 -22.11 -17.68 -17.80
N SER A 30 -22.93 -18.18 -18.74
CA SER A 30 -22.70 -18.05 -20.17
C SER A 30 -22.74 -16.60 -20.68
N ALA A 31 -23.62 -15.75 -20.12
CA ALA A 31 -23.71 -14.34 -20.45
C ALA A 31 -22.49 -13.57 -19.95
N LEU A 32 -22.04 -13.85 -18.72
CA LEU A 32 -20.80 -13.30 -18.18
C LEU A 32 -19.61 -13.72 -19.04
N ASP A 33 -19.45 -15.00 -19.36
CA ASP A 33 -18.33 -15.44 -20.21
C ASP A 33 -18.32 -14.75 -21.58
N ARG A 34 -19.49 -14.58 -22.21
CA ARG A 34 -19.62 -13.80 -23.45
C ARG A 34 -19.23 -12.34 -23.25
N MET A 35 -19.66 -11.71 -22.17
CA MET A 35 -19.30 -10.33 -21.83
C MET A 35 -17.80 -10.19 -21.59
N GLY A 36 -17.17 -11.12 -20.87
CA GLY A 36 -15.73 -11.15 -20.64
C GLY A 36 -14.95 -11.25 -21.95
N LEU A 37 -15.37 -12.12 -22.87
CA LEU A 37 -14.79 -12.23 -24.21
C LEU A 37 -15.00 -10.96 -25.04
N ALA A 38 -16.15 -10.31 -24.93
CA ALA A 38 -16.44 -9.05 -25.63
C ALA A 38 -15.54 -7.91 -25.12
N VAL A 39 -15.41 -7.76 -23.81
CA VAL A 39 -14.51 -6.79 -23.17
C VAL A 39 -13.06 -7.05 -23.58
N GLN A 40 -12.60 -8.30 -23.55
CA GLN A 40 -11.25 -8.65 -23.99
C GLN A 40 -11.01 -8.31 -25.47
N ARG A 41 -11.98 -8.58 -26.35
CA ARG A 41 -11.90 -8.21 -27.77
C ARG A 41 -11.84 -6.69 -27.93
N TRP A 42 -12.67 -5.95 -27.21
CA TRP A 42 -12.69 -4.49 -27.26
C TRP A 42 -11.37 -3.88 -26.77
N LEU A 43 -10.86 -4.35 -25.64
CA LEU A 43 -9.56 -3.92 -25.11
C LEU A 43 -8.42 -4.24 -26.07
N ARG A 44 -8.38 -5.44 -26.66
CA ARG A 44 -7.34 -5.80 -27.65
C ARG A 44 -7.49 -5.04 -28.97
N GLY A 45 -8.69 -4.62 -29.34
CA GLY A 45 -8.98 -3.80 -30.52
C GLY A 45 -8.64 -2.32 -30.31
N SER A 46 -8.70 -1.82 -29.07
CA SER A 46 -8.45 -0.42 -28.74
C SER A 46 -6.99 -0.01 -28.98
N GLY A 47 -6.78 1.00 -29.83
CA GLY A 47 -5.47 1.61 -30.07
C GLY A 47 -4.86 2.21 -28.80
N LEU A 48 -5.70 2.80 -27.93
CA LEU A 48 -5.29 3.34 -26.62
C LEU A 48 -4.77 2.22 -25.71
N PHE A 49 -5.49 1.10 -25.61
CA PHE A 49 -5.03 -0.02 -24.79
C PHE A 49 -3.73 -0.61 -25.34
N ARG A 50 -3.60 -0.77 -26.67
CA ARG A 50 -2.34 -1.20 -27.29
C ARG A 50 -1.20 -0.24 -26.97
N PHE A 51 -1.43 1.06 -27.06
CA PHE A 51 -0.44 2.08 -26.71
C PHE A 51 -0.02 2.00 -25.23
N LEU A 52 -1.00 1.98 -24.32
CA LEU A 52 -0.78 1.86 -22.88
C LEU A 52 -0.13 0.52 -22.50
N TRP A 53 -0.41 -0.57 -23.22
CA TRP A 53 0.15 -1.89 -22.95
C TRP A 53 1.53 -2.10 -23.58
N ARG A 54 2.00 -1.27 -24.52
CA ARG A 54 3.35 -1.39 -25.08
C ARG A 54 4.44 -1.16 -24.00
N PRO A 55 5.55 -1.90 -24.03
CA PRO A 55 6.70 -1.58 -23.17
C PRO A 55 7.29 -0.23 -23.59
N GLY A 56 7.31 0.75 -22.68
CA GLY A 56 7.84 2.08 -22.96
C GLY A 56 9.34 2.03 -23.28
N ALA A 57 9.81 2.92 -24.16
CA ALA A 57 11.23 3.00 -24.53
C ALA A 57 12.12 3.24 -23.29
N LEU A 58 11.71 4.16 -22.42
CA LEU A 58 12.39 4.47 -21.15
C LEU A 58 12.59 3.24 -20.27
N VAL A 59 11.55 2.39 -20.14
CA VAL A 59 11.61 1.17 -19.32
C VAL A 59 12.51 0.11 -19.94
N ARG A 60 12.53 0.00 -21.28
CA ARG A 60 13.38 -0.97 -21.99
C ARG A 60 14.86 -0.60 -21.90
N GLY A 61 15.19 0.67 -22.11
CA GLY A 61 16.57 1.16 -22.04
C GLY A 61 17.06 1.46 -20.61
N TRP A 62 16.20 1.36 -19.59
CA TRP A 62 16.57 1.72 -18.22
C TRP A 62 17.78 0.94 -17.70
N PRO A 63 17.85 -0.41 -17.77
CA PRO A 63 18.98 -1.15 -17.21
C PRO A 63 20.34 -0.81 -17.84
N GLU A 64 20.34 -0.36 -19.10
CA GLU A 64 21.54 -0.01 -19.88
C GLU A 64 21.85 1.51 -19.82
N SER A 65 20.95 2.32 -19.25
CA SER A 65 21.13 3.76 -19.17
C SER A 65 22.26 4.13 -18.21
N ARG A 66 23.10 5.10 -18.60
CA ARG A 66 24.15 5.68 -17.75
C ARG A 66 23.59 6.19 -16.41
N VAL A 67 22.37 6.75 -16.42
CA VAL A 67 21.70 7.22 -15.19
C VAL A 67 21.41 6.06 -14.25
N CYS A 68 20.90 4.94 -14.78
CA CYS A 68 20.64 3.74 -13.98
C CYS A 68 21.95 3.14 -13.46
N LEU A 69 22.99 3.04 -14.30
CA LEU A 69 24.28 2.50 -13.89
C LEU A 69 24.92 3.33 -12.77
N LEU A 70 24.92 4.66 -12.90
CA LEU A 70 25.38 5.58 -11.86
C LEU A 70 24.56 5.43 -10.58
N PHE A 71 23.24 5.41 -10.70
CA PHE A 71 22.32 5.24 -9.58
C PHE A 71 22.53 3.91 -8.82
N VAL A 72 22.64 2.79 -9.55
CA VAL A 72 22.92 1.47 -8.98
C VAL A 72 24.31 1.44 -8.34
N ALA A 73 25.31 2.09 -8.95
CA ALA A 73 26.64 2.20 -8.37
C ALA A 73 26.61 2.94 -7.03
N ILE A 74 25.94 4.10 -6.95
CA ILE A 74 25.77 4.88 -5.72
C ILE A 74 25.08 4.03 -4.64
N LEU A 75 23.97 3.37 -4.97
CA LEU A 75 23.23 2.55 -4.01
C LEU A 75 24.03 1.34 -3.49
N ASN A 76 24.97 0.81 -4.29
CA ASN A 76 25.80 -0.32 -3.90
C ASN A 76 27.13 0.09 -3.23
N LEU A 77 27.45 1.38 -3.11
CA LEU A 77 28.65 1.86 -2.40
C LEU A 77 28.73 1.30 -0.95
N PRO A 78 27.66 1.31 -0.14
CA PRO A 78 27.71 0.73 1.21
C PRO A 78 28.00 -0.78 1.20
N CYS A 79 27.43 -1.52 0.26
CA CYS A 79 27.69 -2.95 0.10
C CYS A 79 29.10 -3.24 -0.41
N ALA A 80 29.65 -2.38 -1.26
CA ALA A 80 31.04 -2.48 -1.74
C ALA A 80 32.03 -2.17 -0.62
N LEU A 81 31.77 -1.14 0.18
CA LEU A 81 32.55 -0.79 1.36
C LEU A 81 32.55 -1.93 2.39
N ALA A 82 31.37 -2.48 2.72
CA ALA A 82 31.26 -3.61 3.64
C ALA A 82 32.05 -4.84 3.16
N ARG A 83 31.97 -5.18 1.87
CA ARG A 83 32.78 -6.25 1.26
C ARG A 83 34.28 -5.97 1.28
N TRP A 84 34.69 -4.71 1.13
CA TRP A 84 36.09 -4.33 1.24
C TRP A 84 36.60 -4.48 2.68
N ILE A 85 35.88 -3.95 3.67
CA ILE A 85 36.22 -4.08 5.10
C ILE A 85 36.32 -5.56 5.51
N TYR A 86 35.38 -6.39 5.07
CA TYR A 86 35.41 -7.83 5.35
C TYR A 86 36.62 -8.53 4.72
N ARG A 87 37.00 -8.18 3.48
CA ARG A 87 38.20 -8.75 2.83
C ARG A 87 39.49 -8.37 3.55
N VAL A 88 39.63 -7.12 4.00
CA VAL A 88 40.83 -6.64 4.70
C VAL A 88 41.03 -7.37 6.03
N GLY A 89 39.95 -7.60 6.78
CA GLY A 89 40.02 -8.25 8.09
C GLY A 89 39.63 -9.73 8.11
N LYS A 90 39.61 -10.42 6.96
CA LYS A 90 38.97 -11.75 6.82
C LYS A 90 39.35 -12.74 7.91
N GLY A 91 40.65 -12.82 8.25
CA GLY A 91 41.15 -13.73 9.30
C GLY A 91 40.60 -13.44 10.70
N VAL A 92 40.25 -12.19 11.01
CA VAL A 92 39.66 -11.78 12.29
C VAL A 92 38.14 -11.95 12.27
N TRP A 93 37.49 -11.58 11.16
CA TRP A 93 36.03 -11.64 11.03
C TRP A 93 35.49 -13.07 11.05
N ASP A 94 36.17 -14.01 10.38
CA ASP A 94 35.73 -15.40 10.30
C ASP A 94 35.76 -16.10 11.68
N GLY A 95 36.68 -15.69 12.56
CA GLY A 95 36.76 -16.17 13.94
C GLY A 95 35.71 -15.57 14.88
N SER A 96 35.18 -14.38 14.57
CA SER A 96 34.24 -13.66 15.45
C SER A 96 32.84 -14.28 15.42
N ALA A 97 32.35 -14.73 16.57
CA ALA A 97 30.97 -15.18 16.73
C ALA A 97 29.95 -14.05 16.46
N VAL A 98 30.29 -12.82 16.88
CA VAL A 98 29.44 -11.63 16.69
C VAL A 98 29.28 -11.32 15.21
N PHE A 99 30.38 -11.35 14.44
CA PHE A 99 30.30 -11.09 13.00
C PHE A 99 29.48 -12.15 12.28
N ARG A 100 29.65 -13.44 12.62
CA ARG A 100 28.82 -14.52 12.05
C ARG A 100 27.34 -14.34 12.35
N LEU A 101 27.00 -13.94 13.58
CA LEU A 101 25.61 -13.64 13.97
C LEU A 101 25.06 -12.47 13.14
N VAL A 102 25.73 -11.32 13.13
CA VAL A 102 25.29 -10.13 12.38
C VAL A 102 25.20 -10.41 10.88
N SER A 103 26.15 -11.16 10.32
CA SER A 103 26.13 -11.58 8.92
C SER A 103 24.95 -12.49 8.60
N SER A 104 24.61 -13.43 9.50
CA SER A 104 23.43 -14.29 9.35
C SER A 104 22.12 -13.51 9.43
N MET A 105 22.04 -12.54 10.36
CA MET A 105 20.92 -11.59 10.45
C MET A 105 20.81 -10.75 9.18
N GLY A 106 21.96 -10.34 8.61
CA GLY A 106 22.06 -9.68 7.31
C GLY A 106 21.57 -10.54 6.15
N GLY A 107 21.75 -11.87 6.20
CA GLY A 107 21.13 -12.79 5.23
C GLY A 107 19.60 -12.84 5.35
N ALA A 108 19.05 -12.50 6.52
CA ALA A 108 17.63 -12.50 6.84
C ALA A 108 17.04 -11.09 6.97
N THR A 109 17.58 -10.07 6.28
CA THR A 109 17.12 -8.67 6.36
C THR A 109 15.60 -8.52 6.19
N TYR A 110 14.98 -9.35 5.36
CA TYR A 110 13.53 -9.33 5.14
C TYR A 110 12.73 -9.53 6.43
N VAL A 111 13.24 -10.30 7.40
CA VAL A 111 12.59 -10.46 8.73
C VAL A 111 12.60 -9.14 9.48
N PHE A 112 13.75 -8.45 9.52
CA PHE A 112 13.87 -7.15 10.19
C PHE A 112 13.04 -6.05 9.53
N LEU A 113 12.89 -6.11 8.21
CA LEU A 113 11.96 -5.24 7.48
C LEU A 113 10.50 -5.52 7.91
N GLY A 114 10.09 -6.79 8.01
CA GLY A 114 8.77 -7.15 8.51
C GLY A 114 8.55 -6.74 9.97
N LEU A 115 9.57 -6.87 10.82
CA LEU A 115 9.55 -6.42 12.21
C LEU A 115 9.44 -4.90 12.32
N LEU A 116 10.16 -4.15 11.47
CA LEU A 116 10.02 -2.69 11.40
C LEU A 116 8.58 -2.29 11.09
N MET A 117 7.96 -2.94 10.09
CA MET A 117 6.54 -2.73 9.78
C MET A 117 5.64 -3.09 10.97
N LEU A 118 5.89 -4.21 11.65
CA LEU A 118 5.12 -4.61 12.83
C LEU A 118 5.19 -3.55 13.94
N VAL A 119 6.40 -3.09 14.29
CA VAL A 119 6.61 -2.09 15.33
C VAL A 119 5.92 -0.77 14.96
N MET A 120 6.01 -0.34 13.69
CA MET A 120 5.30 0.85 13.19
C MET A 120 3.78 0.76 13.36
N LEU A 121 3.20 -0.43 13.35
CA LEU A 121 1.75 -0.64 13.46
C LEU A 121 1.26 -0.77 14.90
N VAL A 122 2.14 -1.10 15.84
CA VAL A 122 1.78 -1.41 17.24
C VAL A 122 2.30 -0.35 18.22
N ALA A 123 3.27 0.47 17.83
CA ALA A 123 3.75 1.56 18.68
C ALA A 123 2.66 2.63 18.85
N PRO A 124 2.25 3.00 20.08
CA PRO A 124 1.26 4.05 20.28
C PRO A 124 1.68 5.39 19.67
N HIS A 125 0.73 6.25 19.32
CA HIS A 125 1.00 7.53 18.67
C HIS A 125 1.93 8.42 19.49
N ASP A 126 1.64 8.59 20.78
CA ASP A 126 2.36 9.52 21.68
C ASP A 126 3.83 9.17 21.87
N TYR A 127 4.17 7.88 21.72
CA TYR A 127 5.54 7.38 21.87
C TYR A 127 6.27 7.23 20.54
N TRP A 128 5.66 7.62 19.42
CA TRP A 128 6.25 7.44 18.10
C TRP A 128 6.70 8.75 17.48
N ASN A 129 8.01 8.86 17.28
CA ASN A 129 8.58 9.85 16.40
C ASN A 129 8.81 9.24 15.01
N ASN A 130 8.37 9.94 13.95
CA ASN A 130 8.58 9.47 12.58
C ASN A 130 10.07 9.35 12.19
N LEU A 131 10.97 10.01 12.93
CA LEU A 131 12.41 9.80 12.82
C LEU A 131 12.81 8.33 13.10
N TYR A 132 12.08 7.63 13.97
CA TYR A 132 12.31 6.20 14.23
C TYR A 132 12.08 5.36 12.98
N GLY A 133 11.18 5.76 12.09
CA GLY A 133 11.00 5.11 10.80
C GLY A 133 12.22 5.25 9.90
N LEU A 134 12.82 6.44 9.84
CA LEU A 134 14.05 6.69 9.10
C LEU A 134 15.23 5.90 9.69
N ILE A 135 15.42 5.98 11.01
CA ILE A 135 16.50 5.25 11.71
C ILE A 135 16.32 3.75 11.50
N GLY A 136 15.11 3.23 11.62
CA GLY A 136 14.80 1.82 11.39
C GLY A 136 15.11 1.39 9.96
N ALA A 137 14.66 2.15 8.95
CA ALA A 137 14.97 1.85 7.55
C ALA A 137 16.48 1.91 7.28
N ALA A 138 17.19 2.92 7.81
CA ALA A 138 18.63 3.05 7.70
C ALA A 138 19.38 1.89 8.38
N ALA A 139 18.93 1.47 9.57
CA ALA A 139 19.50 0.33 10.30
C ALA A 139 19.32 -0.99 9.53
N VAL A 140 18.14 -1.21 8.92
CA VAL A 140 17.89 -2.38 8.08
C VAL A 140 18.73 -2.33 6.80
N CYS A 141 18.92 -1.16 6.19
CA CYS A 141 19.86 -0.97 5.07
C CYS A 141 21.31 -1.27 5.46
N ALA A 142 21.75 -0.79 6.63
CA ALA A 142 23.09 -1.08 7.14
C ALA A 142 23.27 -2.57 7.40
N LEU A 143 22.28 -3.23 8.00
CA LEU A 143 22.28 -4.68 8.22
C LEU A 143 22.33 -5.45 6.90
N PHE A 144 21.60 -5.01 5.88
CA PHE A 144 21.69 -5.58 4.53
C PHE A 144 23.09 -5.44 3.92
N ALA A 145 23.70 -4.25 4.06
CA ALA A 145 25.04 -3.99 3.56
C ALA A 145 26.09 -4.86 4.26
N VAL A 146 26.03 -5.00 5.59
CA VAL A 146 26.91 -5.90 6.34
C VAL A 146 26.67 -7.36 5.96
N GLY A 147 25.41 -7.78 5.80
CA GLY A 147 25.05 -9.11 5.32
C GLY A 147 25.64 -9.46 3.95
N SER A 148 25.73 -8.46 3.06
CA SER A 148 26.33 -8.60 1.74
C SER A 148 27.84 -8.87 1.74
N ALA A 149 28.51 -8.57 2.86
CA ALA A 149 29.95 -8.77 2.98
C ALA A 149 30.35 -10.25 2.84
N ASN A 150 29.57 -11.14 3.48
CA ASN A 150 29.79 -12.59 3.46
C ASN A 150 29.04 -13.30 2.33
N HIS A 151 27.99 -12.67 1.79
CA HIS A 151 27.14 -13.25 0.77
C HIS A 151 27.31 -12.48 -0.56
N SER A 152 28.24 -12.94 -1.40
CA SER A 152 28.63 -12.28 -2.66
C SER A 152 27.48 -12.06 -3.66
N HIS A 153 26.40 -12.83 -3.54
CA HIS A 153 25.19 -12.70 -4.36
C HIS A 153 24.23 -11.59 -3.90
N MET A 154 24.46 -11.00 -2.71
CA MET A 154 23.64 -9.89 -2.22
C MET A 154 24.10 -8.57 -2.82
N ARG A 155 23.18 -7.90 -3.50
CA ARG A 155 23.37 -6.54 -3.99
C ARG A 155 22.05 -5.79 -3.92
N VAL A 156 22.12 -4.48 -3.83
CA VAL A 156 20.94 -3.63 -3.95
C VAL A 156 20.51 -3.65 -5.41
N GLU A 157 19.26 -4.08 -5.67
CA GLU A 157 18.71 -4.25 -7.02
C GLU A 157 18.00 -2.98 -7.50
N GLY A 158 18.71 -1.86 -7.50
CA GLY A 158 18.19 -0.54 -7.88
C GLY A 158 17.62 -0.50 -9.31
N GLU A 159 18.12 -1.35 -10.21
CA GLU A 159 17.63 -1.47 -11.59
C GLU A 159 16.17 -1.94 -11.66
N ARG A 160 15.68 -2.65 -10.63
CA ARG A 160 14.32 -3.22 -10.61
C ARG A 160 13.25 -2.27 -10.10
N VAL A 161 13.67 -1.17 -9.47
CA VAL A 161 12.77 -0.11 -8.99
C VAL A 161 12.14 0.68 -10.16
N GLY A 162 12.86 0.74 -11.28
CA GLY A 162 12.40 1.36 -12.52
C GLY A 162 12.65 2.87 -12.60
N PRO A 163 12.62 3.44 -13.82
CA PRO A 163 13.03 4.82 -14.07
C PRO A 163 12.09 5.86 -13.45
N TYR A 164 10.79 5.56 -13.39
CA TYR A 164 9.79 6.52 -12.92
C TYR A 164 9.95 6.84 -11.43
N LEU A 165 10.30 5.86 -10.59
CA LEU A 165 10.47 6.13 -9.16
C LEU A 165 11.74 6.94 -8.90
N VAL A 166 12.81 6.68 -9.65
CA VAL A 166 14.03 7.50 -9.58
C VAL A 166 13.72 8.93 -10.04
N PHE A 167 12.98 9.09 -11.14
CA PHE A 167 12.58 10.42 -11.61
C PHE A 167 11.68 11.15 -10.59
N PHE A 168 10.72 10.45 -9.98
CA PHE A 168 9.89 11.01 -8.92
C PHE A 168 10.74 11.46 -7.70
N LEU A 169 11.72 10.66 -7.28
CA LEU A 169 12.63 11.05 -6.20
C LEU A 169 13.44 12.30 -6.56
N LEU A 170 13.88 12.43 -7.81
CA LEU A 170 14.55 13.63 -8.30
C LEU A 170 13.62 14.85 -8.27
N CYS A 171 12.35 14.70 -8.65
CA CYS A 171 11.35 15.77 -8.53
C CYS A 171 11.11 16.17 -7.07
N VAL A 172 11.05 15.22 -6.13
CA VAL A 172 10.95 15.50 -4.69
C VAL A 172 12.19 16.26 -4.20
N GLY A 173 13.40 15.87 -4.61
CA GLY A 173 14.62 16.62 -4.30
C GLY A 173 14.60 18.04 -4.90
N GLY A 174 14.10 18.17 -6.13
CA GLY A 174 13.91 19.47 -6.78
C GLY A 174 12.89 20.35 -6.07
N ALA A 175 11.81 19.77 -5.53
CA ALA A 175 10.81 20.49 -4.74
C ALA A 175 11.37 20.97 -3.39
N LEU A 176 12.29 20.22 -2.78
CA LEU A 176 13.01 20.68 -1.59
C LEU A 176 13.88 21.91 -1.89
N VAL A 177 14.64 21.88 -2.99
CA VAL A 177 15.52 22.99 -3.40
C VAL A 177 14.73 24.24 -3.77
N ASN A 178 13.56 24.06 -4.39
CA ASN A 178 12.68 25.15 -4.81
C ASN A 178 11.63 25.54 -3.75
N SER A 179 11.68 24.95 -2.56
CA SER A 179 10.70 25.21 -1.51
C SER A 179 10.75 26.67 -1.04
N LEU A 180 9.58 27.24 -0.77
CA LEU A 180 9.46 28.55 -0.12
C LEU A 180 10.02 28.54 1.31
N SER A 181 10.09 27.37 1.95
CA SER A 181 10.71 27.18 3.25
C SER A 181 11.41 25.82 3.35
N THR A 182 12.71 25.81 3.06
CA THR A 182 13.53 24.58 3.07
C THR A 182 13.55 23.91 4.44
N SER A 183 13.55 24.67 5.54
CA SER A 183 13.60 24.14 6.91
C SER A 183 12.37 23.29 7.23
N LEU A 184 11.17 23.75 6.82
CA LEU A 184 9.92 23.02 6.99
C LEU A 184 9.83 21.80 6.07
N SER A 185 10.30 21.95 4.82
CA SER A 185 10.29 20.86 3.84
C SER A 185 11.28 19.73 4.15
N MET A 186 12.35 19.99 4.91
CA MET A 186 13.42 19.01 5.17
C MET A 186 12.89 17.75 5.87
N ARG A 187 11.97 17.92 6.81
CA ARG A 187 11.33 16.80 7.52
C ARG A 187 10.53 15.91 6.56
N PHE A 188 9.76 16.51 5.66
CA PHE A 188 8.97 15.76 4.68
C PHE A 188 9.85 15.08 3.63
N PHE A 189 10.94 15.73 3.22
CA PHE A 189 11.96 15.09 2.39
C PHE A 189 12.53 13.82 3.04
N ALA A 190 12.81 13.85 4.34
CA ALA A 190 13.25 12.66 5.07
C ALA A 190 12.19 11.53 5.10
N PHE A 191 10.89 11.86 5.10
CA PHE A 191 9.82 10.87 4.97
C PHE A 191 9.75 10.26 3.58
N HIS A 192 9.93 11.05 2.52
CA HIS A 192 10.07 10.53 1.16
C HIS A 192 11.31 9.64 1.01
N LEU A 193 12.44 10.04 1.60
CA LEU A 193 13.66 9.23 1.59
C LEU A 193 13.45 7.90 2.31
N THR A 194 12.80 7.91 3.49
CA THR A 194 12.45 6.68 4.23
C THR A 194 11.59 5.76 3.39
N SER A 195 10.56 6.30 2.74
CA SER A 195 9.65 5.56 1.86
C SER A 195 10.38 4.90 0.69
N PHE A 196 11.32 5.64 0.08
CA PHE A 196 12.16 5.12 -0.98
C PHE A 196 13.08 3.99 -0.52
N LEU A 197 13.70 4.14 0.66
CA LEU A 197 14.51 3.09 1.27
C LEU A 197 13.68 1.83 1.55
N LEU A 198 12.43 1.96 2.01
CA LEU A 198 11.53 0.83 2.20
C LEU A 198 11.25 0.08 0.89
N VAL A 199 10.97 0.79 -0.21
CA VAL A 199 10.80 0.16 -1.54
C VAL A 199 12.06 -0.61 -1.94
N LEU A 200 13.23 0.03 -1.83
CA LEU A 200 14.51 -0.59 -2.16
C LEU A 200 14.80 -1.83 -1.33
N LEU A 201 14.51 -1.77 -0.02
CA LEU A 201 14.67 -2.87 0.92
C LEU A 201 13.75 -4.03 0.59
N VAL A 202 12.46 -3.78 0.33
CA VAL A 202 11.52 -4.85 -0.04
C VAL A 202 12.02 -5.55 -1.31
N VAL A 203 12.39 -4.79 -2.35
CA VAL A 203 12.84 -5.36 -3.63
C VAL A 203 14.17 -6.13 -3.49
N SER A 204 15.11 -5.61 -2.70
CA SER A 204 16.47 -6.18 -2.59
C SER A 204 16.57 -7.32 -1.58
N ALA A 205 15.85 -7.23 -0.46
CA ALA A 205 15.88 -8.22 0.62
C ALA A 205 15.02 -9.45 0.31
N VAL A 206 13.90 -9.30 -0.40
CA VAL A 206 13.04 -10.42 -0.80
C VAL A 206 13.64 -11.14 -2.01
N ARG A 207 14.01 -12.41 -1.85
CA ARG A 207 14.62 -13.23 -2.91
C ARG A 207 13.81 -14.45 -3.28
N SER A 208 13.03 -14.97 -2.35
CA SER A 208 12.14 -16.10 -2.54
C SER A 208 10.69 -15.73 -2.22
N VAL A 209 9.77 -16.61 -2.62
CA VAL A 209 8.35 -16.51 -2.29
C VAL A 209 8.14 -16.62 -0.77
N ASP A 210 8.95 -17.43 -0.08
CA ASP A 210 8.89 -17.56 1.37
C ASP A 210 9.34 -16.30 2.11
N ASP A 211 10.37 -15.60 1.61
CA ASP A 211 10.82 -14.32 2.18
C ASP A 211 9.67 -13.30 2.10
N LEU A 212 9.05 -13.20 0.93
CA LEU A 212 7.91 -12.30 0.70
C LEU A 212 6.76 -12.62 1.64
N ARG A 213 6.40 -13.91 1.74
CA ARG A 213 5.34 -14.39 2.63
C ARG A 213 5.63 -14.04 4.09
N ARG A 214 6.87 -14.18 4.55
CA ARG A 214 7.28 -13.85 5.94
C ARG A 214 7.22 -12.35 6.22
N VAL A 215 7.71 -11.52 5.30
CA VAL A 215 7.63 -10.04 5.42
C VAL A 215 6.18 -9.60 5.55
N VAL A 216 5.32 -10.08 4.65
CA VAL A 216 3.89 -9.75 4.66
C VAL A 216 3.20 -10.31 5.91
N ALA A 217 3.54 -11.52 6.35
CA ALA A 217 2.99 -12.10 7.58
C ALA A 217 3.35 -11.31 8.84
N LEU A 218 4.55 -10.74 8.93
CA LEU A 218 4.94 -9.87 10.05
C LEU A 218 4.18 -8.54 10.03
N ALA A 219 4.00 -7.92 8.87
CA ALA A 219 3.16 -6.73 8.74
C ALA A 219 1.70 -7.02 9.12
N VAL A 220 1.15 -8.17 8.67
CA VAL A 220 -0.20 -8.62 9.05
C VAL A 220 -0.31 -8.98 10.53
N ALA A 221 0.76 -9.48 11.16
CA ALA A 221 0.77 -9.69 12.60
C ALA A 221 0.67 -8.36 13.36
N GLY A 222 1.39 -7.32 12.92
CA GLY A 222 1.21 -5.95 13.44
C GLY A 222 -0.21 -5.43 13.25
N LEU A 223 -0.79 -5.64 12.05
CA LEU A 223 -2.19 -5.32 11.76
C LEU A 223 -3.15 -6.04 12.71
N ALA A 224 -2.91 -7.32 13.00
CA ALA A 224 -3.77 -8.12 13.89
C ALA A 224 -3.78 -7.55 15.31
N VAL A 225 -2.61 -7.18 15.83
CA VAL A 225 -2.49 -6.56 17.17
C VAL A 225 -3.18 -5.19 17.18
N ALA A 226 -2.97 -4.36 16.17
CA ALA A 226 -3.66 -3.08 16.03
C ALA A 226 -5.18 -3.25 15.91
N SER A 227 -5.65 -4.24 15.15
CA SER A 227 -7.07 -4.56 14.99
C SER A 227 -7.70 -5.06 16.29
N LEU A 228 -6.98 -5.88 17.05
CA LEU A 228 -7.42 -6.34 18.37
C LEU A 228 -7.59 -5.16 19.33
N TYR A 229 -6.60 -4.27 19.40
CA TYR A 229 -6.69 -3.07 20.24
C TYR A 229 -7.81 -2.12 19.78
N GLY A 230 -8.03 -1.97 18.48
CA GLY A 230 -9.16 -1.20 17.95
C GLY A 230 -10.52 -1.82 18.32
N CYS A 231 -10.66 -3.14 18.25
CA CYS A 231 -11.88 -3.82 18.71
C CYS A 231 -12.10 -3.63 20.22
N TYR A 232 -11.02 -3.65 21.02
CA TYR A 232 -11.08 -3.35 22.44
C TYR A 232 -11.53 -1.91 22.71
N GLN A 233 -11.02 -0.93 21.97
CA GLN A 233 -11.49 0.47 22.06
C GLN A 233 -12.98 0.60 21.74
N SER A 234 -13.48 -0.13 20.75
CA SER A 234 -14.93 -0.17 20.43
C SER A 234 -15.76 -0.66 21.62
N TYR A 235 -15.26 -1.66 22.35
CA TYR A 235 -15.93 -2.23 23.52
C TYR A 235 -15.93 -1.28 24.73
N VAL A 236 -14.80 -0.63 25.02
CA VAL A 236 -14.68 0.31 26.14
C VAL A 236 -15.41 1.63 25.86
N GLY A 237 -15.54 1.98 24.58
CA GLY A 237 -16.04 3.27 24.15
C GLY A 237 -14.89 4.27 23.97
N VAL A 238 -15.02 5.10 22.94
CA VAL A 238 -14.09 6.19 22.62
C VAL A 238 -14.89 7.49 22.67
N GLU A 239 -14.22 8.57 23.09
CA GLU A 239 -14.83 9.89 23.12
C GLU A 239 -15.31 10.35 21.74
N ILE A 240 -16.42 11.08 21.71
CA ILE A 240 -16.98 11.63 20.48
C ILE A 240 -16.28 12.95 20.16
N VAL A 241 -15.55 12.97 19.05
CA VAL A 241 -14.84 14.16 18.56
C VAL A 241 -15.66 14.83 17.45
N ALA A 242 -16.18 16.03 17.73
CA ALA A 242 -17.05 16.77 16.79
C ALA A 242 -16.38 17.11 15.45
N SER A 243 -15.06 17.31 15.42
CA SER A 243 -14.34 17.58 14.16
C SER A 243 -14.22 16.35 13.24
N GLN A 244 -14.48 15.14 13.76
CA GLN A 244 -14.33 13.90 13.00
C GLN A 244 -15.64 13.37 12.42
N GLN A 245 -16.79 13.93 12.80
CA GLN A 245 -18.11 13.51 12.36
C GLN A 245 -19.18 14.59 12.55
N ASP A 246 -20.15 14.62 11.64
CA ASP A 246 -21.33 15.46 11.79
C ASP A 246 -22.28 14.86 12.85
N LEU A 247 -22.49 15.57 13.96
CA LEU A 247 -23.30 15.11 15.09
C LEU A 247 -24.81 15.10 14.78
N THR A 248 -25.24 15.89 13.79
CA THR A 248 -26.66 16.00 13.42
C THR A 248 -27.06 14.89 12.46
N LEU A 249 -26.25 14.64 11.43
CA LEU A 249 -26.51 13.61 10.43
C LEU A 249 -26.18 12.19 10.93
N ASN A 250 -25.33 12.07 11.96
CA ASN A 250 -24.92 10.79 12.54
C ASN A 250 -25.32 10.70 14.02
N TYR A 251 -26.55 11.11 14.34
CA TYR A 251 -27.07 11.04 15.70
C TYR A 251 -26.99 9.60 16.27
N GLY A 252 -26.56 9.48 17.52
CA GLY A 252 -26.39 8.18 18.21
C GLY A 252 -25.15 7.38 17.81
N MET A 253 -24.29 7.91 16.94
CA MET A 253 -23.05 7.26 16.55
C MET A 253 -21.99 7.32 17.67
N PRO A 254 -21.38 6.19 18.06
CA PRO A 254 -20.33 6.17 19.07
C PRO A 254 -19.04 6.83 18.56
N GLY A 255 -18.10 7.10 19.48
CA GLY A 255 -16.77 7.57 19.12
C GLY A 255 -16.05 6.62 18.17
N ARG A 256 -15.22 7.19 17.29
CA ARG A 256 -14.57 6.48 16.19
C ARG A 256 -13.26 5.85 16.66
N VAL A 257 -13.08 4.56 16.40
CA VAL A 257 -11.89 3.81 16.83
C VAL A 257 -10.66 4.19 16.00
N TYR A 258 -9.54 4.40 16.69
CA TYR A 258 -8.26 4.80 16.10
C TYR A 258 -7.08 3.87 16.44
N SER A 259 -7.26 2.89 17.33
CA SER A 259 -6.23 1.93 17.78
C SER A 259 -4.96 2.63 18.30
N PHE A 260 -3.76 2.22 17.87
CA PHE A 260 -2.48 2.85 18.20
C PHE A 260 -2.22 4.14 17.41
N PHE A 261 -3.15 4.54 16.56
CA PHE A 261 -3.06 5.72 15.72
C PHE A 261 -3.83 6.87 16.36
N ASP A 262 -3.53 8.11 16.02
CA ASP A 262 -4.20 9.27 16.62
C ASP A 262 -5.59 9.56 16.01
N ASN A 263 -5.85 9.00 14.83
CA ASN A 263 -6.98 9.36 14.01
C ASN A 263 -7.63 8.10 13.39
N PRO A 264 -8.96 7.98 13.43
CA PRO A 264 -9.67 6.84 12.87
C PRO A 264 -9.47 6.66 11.36
N ASN A 265 -9.33 7.75 10.59
CA ASN A 265 -9.05 7.68 9.15
C ASN A 265 -7.68 7.03 8.90
N ASN A 266 -6.66 7.44 9.67
CA ASN A 266 -5.30 6.91 9.51
C ASN A 266 -5.28 5.39 9.75
N PHE A 267 -5.99 4.92 10.78
CA PHE A 267 -6.11 3.49 11.05
C PHE A 267 -6.89 2.75 9.96
N ALA A 268 -7.99 3.33 9.48
CA ALA A 268 -8.81 2.75 8.41
C ALA A 268 -8.02 2.58 7.09
N GLU A 269 -7.15 3.54 6.77
CA GLU A 269 -6.26 3.48 5.60
C GLU A 269 -5.24 2.32 5.70
N ILE A 270 -4.64 2.11 6.88
CA ILE A 270 -3.75 0.97 7.15
C ILE A 270 -4.50 -0.36 6.95
N LEU A 271 -5.73 -0.45 7.47
CA LEU A 271 -6.59 -1.63 7.29
C LEU A 271 -6.90 -1.86 5.80
N ALA A 272 -7.26 -0.82 5.05
CA ALA A 272 -7.54 -0.92 3.62
C ALA A 272 -6.31 -1.40 2.80
N MET A 273 -5.09 -1.00 3.20
CA MET A 273 -3.86 -1.43 2.54
C MET A 273 -3.44 -2.87 2.87
N LEU A 274 -3.68 -3.34 4.09
CA LEU A 274 -3.11 -4.61 4.57
C LEU A 274 -4.11 -5.77 4.65
N LEU A 275 -5.43 -5.51 4.73
CA LEU A 275 -6.44 -6.58 4.75
C LEU A 275 -6.45 -7.45 3.48
N PRO A 276 -6.30 -6.91 2.25
CA PRO A 276 -6.21 -7.75 1.07
C PRO A 276 -5.00 -8.69 1.11
N LEU A 277 -3.87 -8.24 1.66
CA LEU A 277 -2.68 -9.08 1.85
C LEU A 277 -2.93 -10.19 2.88
N ASN A 278 -3.65 -9.89 3.97
CA ASN A 278 -4.07 -10.91 4.94
C ASN A 278 -4.99 -11.96 4.30
N LEU A 279 -5.94 -11.54 3.45
CA LEU A 279 -6.77 -12.46 2.67
C LEU A 279 -5.93 -13.37 1.75
N ALA A 280 -4.92 -12.83 1.08
CA ALA A 280 -3.99 -13.66 0.29
C ALA A 280 -3.23 -14.66 1.16
N LEU A 281 -2.76 -14.27 2.35
CA LEU A 281 -2.11 -15.20 3.29
C LEU A 281 -3.06 -16.35 3.70
N LEU A 282 -4.32 -16.05 4.00
CA LEU A 282 -5.34 -17.06 4.31
C LEU A 282 -5.45 -18.12 3.21
N LEU A 283 -5.45 -17.68 1.95
CA LEU A 283 -5.56 -18.54 0.77
C LEU A 283 -4.29 -19.36 0.49
N ILE A 284 -3.11 -18.82 0.85
CA ILE A 284 -1.81 -19.46 0.64
C ILE A 284 -1.47 -20.46 1.74
N CYS A 285 -1.89 -20.19 2.99
CA CYS A 285 -1.60 -21.04 4.13
C CYS A 285 -2.12 -22.47 3.92
N LYS A 286 -1.22 -23.45 4.07
CA LYS A 286 -1.54 -24.88 3.98
C LYS A 286 -1.90 -25.50 5.33
N THR A 287 -1.35 -24.97 6.42
CA THR A 287 -1.58 -25.48 7.79
C THR A 287 -2.88 -24.94 8.36
N TRP A 288 -3.61 -25.77 9.12
CA TRP A 288 -4.85 -25.35 9.77
C TRP A 288 -4.62 -24.20 10.75
N ARG A 289 -3.51 -24.23 11.52
CA ARG A 289 -3.13 -23.17 12.47
C ARG A 289 -2.91 -21.84 11.76
N GLY A 290 -2.20 -21.85 10.64
CA GLY A 290 -1.95 -20.64 9.84
C GLY A 290 -3.25 -20.06 9.28
N ARG A 291 -4.15 -20.90 8.78
CA ARG A 291 -5.47 -20.48 8.31
C ARG A 291 -6.33 -19.91 9.44
N PHE A 292 -6.34 -20.57 10.60
CA PHE A 292 -7.09 -20.11 11.76
C PHE A 292 -6.64 -18.71 12.21
N TRP A 293 -5.34 -18.51 12.42
CA TRP A 293 -4.83 -17.20 12.85
C TRP A 293 -5.00 -16.11 11.82
N SER A 294 -4.85 -16.42 10.52
CA SER A 294 -5.12 -15.46 9.45
C SER A 294 -6.62 -15.11 9.38
N LEU A 295 -7.53 -16.08 9.57
CA LEU A 295 -8.97 -15.84 9.63
C LEU A 295 -9.36 -14.97 10.83
N VAL A 296 -8.81 -15.25 12.02
CA VAL A 296 -9.01 -14.42 13.21
C VAL A 296 -8.53 -13.00 12.98
N SER A 297 -7.32 -12.83 12.45
CA SER A 297 -6.78 -11.51 12.10
C SER A 297 -7.66 -10.78 11.08
N LEU A 298 -8.18 -11.49 10.08
CA LEU A 298 -9.06 -10.91 9.06
C LEU A 298 -10.39 -10.47 9.66
N ALA A 299 -11.00 -11.30 10.51
CA ALA A 299 -12.24 -10.97 11.20
C ALA A 299 -12.08 -9.75 12.12
N LEU A 300 -11.01 -9.70 12.92
CA LEU A 300 -10.69 -8.54 13.75
C LEU A 300 -10.48 -7.29 12.91
N GLY A 301 -9.77 -7.39 11.78
CA GLY A 301 -9.52 -6.24 10.91
C GLY A 301 -10.78 -5.73 10.19
N VAL A 302 -11.67 -6.64 9.76
CA VAL A 302 -12.97 -6.27 9.17
C VAL A 302 -13.88 -5.60 10.20
N ALA A 303 -13.90 -6.10 11.44
CA ALA A 303 -14.62 -5.44 12.52
C ALA A 303 -14.02 -4.05 12.83
N ALA A 304 -12.70 -3.98 12.97
CA ALA A 304 -11.98 -2.73 13.26
C ALA A 304 -12.23 -1.65 12.20
N ILE A 305 -12.18 -2.00 10.90
CA ILE A 305 -12.45 -1.01 9.83
C ILE A 305 -13.90 -0.52 9.90
N GLY A 306 -14.86 -1.37 10.29
CA GLY A 306 -16.23 -0.95 10.59
C GLY A 306 -16.30 0.08 11.73
N PHE A 307 -15.61 -0.18 12.84
CA PHE A 307 -15.59 0.72 14.00
C PHE A 307 -14.82 2.04 13.79
N THR A 308 -14.01 2.15 12.73
CA THR A 308 -13.39 3.44 12.36
C THR A 308 -14.38 4.40 11.71
N TYR A 309 -15.48 3.90 11.14
CA TYR A 309 -16.47 4.67 10.38
C TYR A 309 -15.89 5.57 9.29
N GLY A 310 -14.74 5.17 8.72
CA GLY A 310 -14.05 5.85 7.63
C GLY A 310 -14.63 5.50 6.27
N ARG A 311 -15.59 6.30 5.79
CA ARG A 311 -16.31 6.08 4.51
C ARG A 311 -15.37 5.86 3.32
N ALA A 312 -14.36 6.71 3.17
CA ALA A 312 -13.40 6.60 2.08
C ALA A 312 -12.66 5.25 2.10
N SER A 313 -12.21 4.81 3.28
CA SER A 313 -11.51 3.53 3.46
C SER A 313 -12.42 2.31 3.27
N TRP A 314 -13.72 2.41 3.55
CA TRP A 314 -14.69 1.35 3.19
C TRP A 314 -14.79 1.18 1.68
N ILE A 315 -14.92 2.29 0.94
CA ILE A 315 -14.93 2.28 -0.52
C ILE A 315 -13.59 1.77 -1.06
N GLY A 316 -12.48 2.23 -0.48
CA GLY A 316 -11.13 1.76 -0.82
C GLY A 316 -10.97 0.25 -0.62
N LEU A 317 -11.40 -0.30 0.51
CA LEU A 317 -11.36 -1.74 0.76
C LEU A 317 -12.27 -2.50 -0.21
N ALA A 318 -13.47 -2.00 -0.50
CA ALA A 318 -14.36 -2.61 -1.48
C ALA A 318 -13.70 -2.68 -2.86
N VAL A 319 -13.13 -1.57 -3.34
CA VAL A 319 -12.35 -1.54 -4.59
C VAL A 319 -11.19 -2.52 -4.53
N ALA A 320 -10.46 -2.59 -3.42
CA ALA A 320 -9.34 -3.52 -3.28
C ALA A 320 -9.75 -4.99 -3.42
N ILE A 321 -10.85 -5.38 -2.77
CA ILE A 321 -11.40 -6.74 -2.87
C ILE A 321 -11.94 -7.02 -4.28
N LEU A 322 -12.64 -6.07 -4.90
CA LEU A 322 -13.15 -6.24 -6.27
C LEU A 322 -12.01 -6.40 -7.28
N VAL A 323 -10.94 -5.63 -7.17
CA VAL A 323 -9.75 -5.76 -8.03
C VAL A 323 -9.02 -7.08 -7.78
N PHE A 324 -8.84 -7.47 -6.51
CA PHE A 324 -8.27 -8.78 -6.15
C PHE A 324 -9.05 -9.92 -6.81
N LEU A 325 -10.37 -9.92 -6.67
CA LEU A 325 -11.25 -10.92 -7.28
C LEU A 325 -11.26 -10.83 -8.81
N ALA A 326 -11.25 -9.63 -9.38
CA ALA A 326 -11.19 -9.45 -10.84
C ALA A 326 -9.95 -10.11 -11.44
N LEU A 327 -8.81 -10.03 -10.75
CA LEU A 327 -7.57 -10.68 -11.17
C LEU A 327 -7.61 -12.20 -10.96
N GLU A 328 -8.03 -12.68 -9.78
CA GLU A 328 -8.05 -14.13 -9.50
C GLU A 328 -9.16 -14.89 -10.24
N ASN A 329 -10.39 -14.37 -10.18
CA ASN A 329 -11.54 -14.90 -10.89
C ASN A 329 -12.63 -13.84 -11.04
N TRP A 330 -12.61 -13.13 -12.17
CA TRP A 330 -13.54 -12.04 -12.47
C TRP A 330 -15.02 -12.42 -12.39
N ARG A 331 -15.37 -13.71 -12.54
CA ARG A 331 -16.75 -14.21 -12.41
C ARG A 331 -17.31 -14.05 -10.99
N LEU A 332 -16.44 -13.94 -9.98
CA LEU A 332 -16.84 -13.70 -8.59
C LEU A 332 -17.19 -12.23 -8.33
N VAL A 333 -16.81 -11.30 -9.22
CA VAL A 333 -17.05 -9.86 -9.02
C VAL A 333 -18.55 -9.54 -8.96
N PRO A 334 -19.40 -9.94 -9.93
CA PRO A 334 -20.84 -9.69 -9.84
C PRO A 334 -21.49 -10.35 -8.62
N VAL A 335 -21.04 -11.56 -8.27
CA VAL A 335 -21.54 -12.30 -7.09
C VAL A 335 -21.22 -11.51 -5.82
N MET A 336 -20.00 -11.01 -5.67
CA MET A 336 -19.60 -10.24 -4.50
C MET A 336 -20.25 -8.86 -4.43
N VAL A 337 -20.50 -8.21 -5.57
CA VAL A 337 -21.31 -6.98 -5.60
C VAL A 337 -22.73 -7.25 -5.13
N LEU A 338 -23.36 -8.31 -5.63
CA LEU A 338 -24.71 -8.69 -5.20
C LEU A 338 -24.76 -9.05 -3.72
N LEU A 339 -23.81 -9.86 -3.22
CA LEU A 339 -23.72 -10.19 -1.80
C LEU A 339 -23.50 -8.95 -0.94
N GLY A 340 -22.68 -8.00 -1.39
CA GLY A 340 -22.48 -6.73 -0.72
C GLY A 340 -23.77 -5.91 -0.62
N LEU A 341 -24.53 -5.81 -1.72
CA LEU A 341 -25.83 -5.13 -1.73
C LEU A 341 -26.86 -5.83 -0.83
N CYS A 342 -26.91 -7.16 -0.88
CA CYS A 342 -27.79 -7.95 -0.02
C CYS A 342 -27.39 -7.86 1.47
N ALA A 343 -26.14 -7.54 1.79
CA ALA A 343 -25.68 -7.39 3.17
C ALA A 343 -26.10 -6.04 3.79
N ILE A 344 -26.35 -5.00 2.98
CA ILE A 344 -26.66 -3.64 3.45
C ILE A 344 -27.80 -3.60 4.48
N PRO A 345 -28.95 -4.28 4.28
CA PRO A 345 -30.06 -4.25 5.24
C PRO A 345 -29.75 -4.92 6.59
N PHE A 346 -28.71 -5.75 6.66
CA PHE A 346 -28.29 -6.45 7.88
C PHE A 346 -27.18 -5.71 8.64
N LEU A 347 -26.74 -4.55 8.14
CA LEU A 347 -25.74 -3.73 8.82
C LEU A 347 -26.37 -2.98 10.01
N PRO A 348 -25.59 -2.72 11.08
CA PRO A 348 -26.02 -1.83 12.16
C PRO A 348 -26.48 -0.47 11.62
N GLU A 349 -27.48 0.12 12.26
CA GLU A 349 -28.06 1.42 11.87
C GLU A 349 -27.00 2.52 11.76
N THR A 350 -26.02 2.53 12.67
CA THR A 350 -24.89 3.49 12.64
C THR A 350 -24.04 3.35 11.37
N ILE A 351 -23.80 2.13 10.90
CA ILE A 351 -23.07 1.87 9.65
C ILE A 351 -23.93 2.25 8.45
N TYR A 352 -25.22 1.92 8.47
CA TYR A 352 -26.18 2.27 7.43
C TYR A 352 -26.27 3.79 7.22
N ASN A 353 -26.43 4.57 8.30
CA ASN A 353 -26.46 6.03 8.26
C ASN A 353 -25.15 6.61 7.69
N ARG A 354 -24.01 6.01 8.01
CA ARG A 354 -22.71 6.40 7.44
C ARG A 354 -22.59 6.09 5.95
N ILE A 355 -23.21 5.01 5.46
CA ILE A 355 -23.26 4.71 4.02
C ILE A 355 -24.11 5.75 3.28
N LEU A 356 -25.26 6.13 3.83
CA LEU A 356 -26.15 7.12 3.22
C LEU A 356 -25.50 8.52 3.08
N THR A 357 -24.55 8.85 3.96
CA THR A 357 -23.86 10.15 3.92
C THR A 357 -22.69 10.20 2.94
N ILE A 358 -22.28 9.09 2.30
CA ILE A 358 -21.15 9.03 1.35
C ILE A 358 -21.28 10.05 0.21
N GLY A 359 -22.50 10.24 -0.32
CA GLY A 359 -22.80 11.17 -1.40
C GLY A 359 -23.55 12.43 -0.98
N ASN A 360 -23.75 12.63 0.33
CA ASN A 360 -24.54 13.76 0.80
C ASN A 360 -23.67 15.03 0.88
N LEU A 361 -23.90 15.96 -0.05
CA LEU A 361 -23.22 17.26 -0.08
C LEU A 361 -23.59 18.17 1.11
N LYS A 362 -24.68 17.86 1.84
CA LYS A 362 -25.06 18.57 3.08
C LYS A 362 -24.28 18.10 4.30
N ASP A 363 -23.49 17.03 4.20
CA ASP A 363 -22.60 16.60 5.27
C ASP A 363 -21.46 17.60 5.44
N SER A 364 -21.33 18.18 6.63
CA SER A 364 -20.35 19.23 6.94
C SER A 364 -18.93 18.82 6.54
N SER A 365 -18.56 17.56 6.78
CA SER A 365 -17.24 17.03 6.41
C SER A 365 -17.02 16.97 4.89
N THR A 366 -18.06 16.70 4.09
CA THR A 366 -17.98 16.62 2.63
C THR A 366 -17.92 18.02 2.03
N ALA A 367 -18.77 18.93 2.50
CA ALA A 367 -18.77 20.34 2.08
C ALA A 367 -17.42 21.01 2.37
N TYR A 368 -16.84 20.76 3.56
CA TYR A 368 -15.52 21.28 3.95
C TYR A 368 -14.41 20.93 2.94
N ARG A 369 -14.41 19.71 2.40
CA ARG A 369 -13.42 19.31 1.38
C ARG A 369 -13.53 20.10 0.08
N PHE A 370 -14.75 20.46 -0.33
CA PHE A 370 -14.94 21.25 -1.56
C PHE A 370 -14.41 22.68 -1.40
N TYR A 371 -14.54 23.30 -0.23
CA TYR A 371 -13.89 24.58 0.07
C TYR A 371 -12.36 24.46 0.01
N ILE A 372 -11.80 23.41 0.61
CA ILE A 372 -10.36 23.14 0.52
C ILE A 372 -9.89 22.96 -0.92
N PHE A 373 -10.67 22.29 -1.77
CA PHE A 373 -10.33 22.14 -3.18
C PHE A 373 -10.31 23.48 -3.91
N ASP A 374 -11.30 24.35 -3.67
CA ASP A 374 -11.34 25.69 -4.28
C ASP A 374 -10.14 26.55 -3.86
N ASP A 375 -9.81 26.58 -2.57
CA ASP A 375 -8.62 27.25 -2.06
C ASP A 375 -7.34 26.68 -2.67
N THR A 376 -7.27 25.35 -2.79
CA THR A 376 -6.14 24.66 -3.41
C THR A 376 -5.99 25.04 -4.88
N PHE A 377 -7.09 25.12 -5.64
CA PHE A 377 -7.04 25.57 -7.04
C PHE A 377 -6.64 27.04 -7.16
N THR A 378 -7.01 27.87 -6.19
CA THR A 378 -6.55 29.26 -6.13
C THR A 378 -5.04 29.35 -5.90
N LEU A 379 -4.51 28.59 -4.94
CA LEU A 379 -3.06 28.45 -4.73
C LEU A 379 -2.34 27.93 -5.98
N LEU A 380 -2.94 26.95 -6.68
CA LEU A 380 -2.35 26.39 -7.90
C LEU A 380 -2.27 27.41 -9.04
N LYS A 381 -3.10 28.45 -9.10
CA LYS A 381 -2.96 29.50 -10.14
C LYS A 381 -1.57 30.15 -10.09
N ASP A 382 -1.01 30.30 -8.90
CA ASP A 382 0.29 30.95 -8.68
C ASP A 382 1.46 29.95 -8.70
N TYR A 383 1.22 28.71 -8.21
CA TYR A 383 2.29 27.72 -8.00
C TYR A 383 2.18 26.44 -8.84
N TRP A 384 1.32 26.36 -9.85
CA TRP A 384 1.07 25.11 -10.61
C TRP A 384 2.33 24.46 -11.22
N TYR A 385 3.33 25.25 -11.63
CA TYR A 385 4.51 24.72 -12.32
C TYR A 385 5.59 24.21 -11.35
N ARG A 386 6.00 25.01 -10.36
CA ARG A 386 7.10 24.69 -9.44
C ARG A 386 6.65 24.02 -8.13
N GLY A 387 5.39 24.23 -7.74
CA GLY A 387 4.92 23.94 -6.39
C GLY A 387 5.44 24.93 -5.34
N VAL A 388 4.98 24.76 -4.11
CA VAL A 388 5.33 25.61 -2.95
C VAL A 388 6.46 25.03 -2.09
N GLY A 389 6.78 23.75 -2.26
CA GLY A 389 7.68 23.01 -1.39
C GLY A 389 7.00 21.82 -0.70
N LEU A 390 7.80 20.89 -0.20
CA LEU A 390 7.31 19.64 0.40
C LEU A 390 6.64 19.88 1.75
N GLY A 391 5.54 19.18 1.98
CA GLY A 391 4.87 19.08 3.26
C GLY A 391 3.72 20.06 3.51
N SER A 392 2.80 19.61 4.38
CA SER A 392 1.64 20.38 4.81
C SER A 392 2.00 21.67 5.56
N ASP A 393 3.15 21.72 6.22
CA ASP A 393 3.58 22.91 6.98
C ASP A 393 3.83 24.11 6.05
N VAL A 394 4.53 23.90 4.94
CA VAL A 394 4.78 24.95 3.94
C VAL A 394 3.48 25.33 3.25
N MET A 395 2.66 24.34 2.88
CA MET A 395 1.41 24.59 2.20
C MET A 395 0.42 25.38 3.07
N LYS A 396 0.34 25.06 4.37
CA LYS A 396 -0.47 25.81 5.35
C LYS A 396 -0.02 27.26 5.48
N GLN A 397 1.30 27.52 5.50
CA GLN A 397 1.81 28.90 5.53
C GLN A 397 1.42 29.67 4.28
N VAL A 398 1.46 29.03 3.11
CA VAL A 398 1.05 29.66 1.85
C VAL A 398 -0.46 29.93 1.84
N PHE A 399 -1.28 29.00 2.34
CA PHE A 399 -2.73 29.20 2.45
C PHE A 399 -3.11 30.43 3.30
N MET A 400 -2.32 30.77 4.32
CA MET A 400 -2.55 31.99 5.12
C MET A 400 -2.38 33.31 4.33
N GLY A 401 -1.79 33.25 3.14
CA GLY A 401 -1.71 34.38 2.22
C GLY A 401 -2.94 34.57 1.32
N TYR A 402 -3.88 33.61 1.33
CA TYR A 402 -5.12 33.65 0.56
C TYR A 402 -6.32 33.97 1.47
N PRO A 403 -7.52 34.27 0.92
CA PRO A 403 -8.72 34.44 1.73
C PRO A 403 -9.01 33.22 2.61
N SER A 404 -9.49 33.45 3.82
CA SER A 404 -9.88 32.37 4.74
C SER A 404 -11.14 31.66 4.27
N MET A 405 -11.31 30.40 4.67
CA MET A 405 -12.55 29.67 4.50
C MET A 405 -13.72 30.36 5.24
N PRO A 406 -15.00 30.01 4.94
CA PRO A 406 -16.16 30.64 5.56
C PRO A 406 -16.19 30.60 7.09
N ASP A 407 -15.47 29.67 7.71
CA ASP A 407 -15.32 29.53 9.16
C ASP A 407 -14.13 30.32 9.75
N GLY A 408 -13.42 31.10 8.91
CA GLY A 408 -12.25 31.87 9.28
C GLY A 408 -10.95 31.04 9.40
N SER A 409 -11.00 29.74 9.11
CA SER A 409 -9.84 28.85 9.17
C SER A 409 -9.10 28.73 7.83
N PHE A 410 -7.94 28.08 7.86
CA PHE A 410 -7.13 27.81 6.67
C PHE A 410 -6.91 26.30 6.50
N PRO A 411 -6.91 25.79 5.26
CA PRO A 411 -6.62 24.38 5.01
C PRO A 411 -5.25 23.98 5.57
N ILE A 412 -5.21 22.88 6.33
CA ILE A 412 -3.95 22.29 6.80
C ILE A 412 -3.30 21.45 5.68
N HIS A 413 -4.14 20.81 4.87
CA HIS A 413 -3.74 20.02 3.72
C HIS A 413 -4.92 19.90 2.75
N THR A 414 -4.65 19.44 1.53
CA THR A 414 -5.64 19.41 0.44
C THR A 414 -6.72 18.34 0.54
N HIS A 415 -6.63 17.40 1.50
CA HIS A 415 -7.51 16.21 1.57
C HIS A 415 -7.55 15.39 0.26
N ASN A 416 -6.47 15.46 -0.54
CA ASN A 416 -6.35 14.70 -1.78
C ASN A 416 -4.86 14.56 -2.12
N ASN A 417 -4.32 13.32 -2.18
CA ASN A 417 -2.88 13.15 -2.42
C ASN A 417 -2.43 13.74 -3.76
N TYR A 418 -3.28 13.75 -4.78
CA TYR A 418 -2.91 14.22 -6.11
C TYR A 418 -2.82 15.75 -6.13
N LEU A 419 -3.80 16.44 -5.54
CA LEU A 419 -3.74 17.88 -5.37
C LEU A 419 -2.61 18.31 -4.44
N GLN A 420 -2.39 17.56 -3.34
CA GLN A 420 -1.25 17.79 -2.47
C GLN A 420 0.07 17.69 -3.25
N MET A 421 0.25 16.61 -4.02
CA MET A 421 1.47 16.41 -4.80
C MET A 421 1.68 17.52 -5.82
N TRP A 422 0.60 17.98 -6.47
CA TRP A 422 0.67 19.12 -7.39
C TRP A 422 1.10 20.39 -6.66
N GLY A 423 0.46 20.71 -5.53
CA GLY A 423 0.81 21.87 -4.73
C GLY A 423 2.25 21.83 -4.23
N GLU A 424 2.74 20.68 -3.78
CA GLU A 424 4.08 20.55 -3.19
C GLU A 424 5.21 20.52 -4.23
N THR A 425 5.01 19.83 -5.35
CA THR A 425 6.08 19.51 -6.32
C THR A 425 5.89 20.11 -7.71
N GLY A 426 4.75 20.77 -7.95
CA GLY A 426 4.36 21.28 -9.25
C GLY A 426 3.94 20.18 -10.23
N ILE A 427 3.59 20.58 -11.44
CA ILE A 427 3.04 19.67 -12.46
C ILE A 427 4.02 18.55 -12.86
N VAL A 428 5.33 18.83 -12.90
CA VAL A 428 6.33 17.83 -13.27
C VAL A 428 6.43 16.75 -12.19
N GLY A 429 6.41 17.15 -10.92
CA GLY A 429 6.38 16.22 -9.80
C GLY A 429 5.09 15.40 -9.76
N LEU A 430 3.93 16.01 -9.99
CA LEU A 430 2.66 15.30 -10.14
C LEU A 430 2.70 14.25 -11.26
N LEU A 431 3.17 14.62 -12.46
CA LEU A 431 3.23 13.70 -13.60
C LEU A 431 4.22 12.55 -13.35
N SER A 432 5.33 12.80 -12.66
CA SER A 432 6.26 11.74 -12.27
C SER A 432 5.63 10.79 -11.25
N TYR A 433 4.89 11.30 -10.25
CA TYR A 433 4.13 10.50 -9.28
C TYR A 433 3.08 9.61 -9.96
N LEU A 434 2.26 10.18 -10.84
CA LEU A 434 1.30 9.42 -11.65
C LEU A 434 1.99 8.38 -12.54
N GLY A 435 3.16 8.72 -13.09
CA GLY A 435 4.01 7.81 -13.85
C GLY A 435 4.47 6.61 -13.03
N VAL A 436 4.84 6.79 -11.77
CA VAL A 436 5.20 5.70 -10.83
C VAL A 436 4.02 4.78 -10.57
N ILE A 437 2.85 5.35 -10.25
CA ILE A 437 1.62 4.59 -10.01
C ILE A 437 1.28 3.75 -11.23
N PHE A 438 1.22 4.37 -12.40
CA PHE A 438 0.88 3.70 -13.65
C PHE A 438 1.90 2.60 -13.99
N TYR A 439 3.20 2.88 -13.81
CA TYR A 439 4.26 1.89 -14.03
C TYR A 439 4.13 0.68 -13.10
N GLY A 440 3.93 0.89 -11.80
CA GLY A 440 3.78 -0.18 -10.81
C GLY A 440 2.57 -1.06 -11.12
N LEU A 441 1.39 -0.46 -11.33
CA LEU A 441 0.17 -1.20 -11.66
C LEU A 441 0.30 -1.94 -13.00
N LYS A 442 0.79 -1.28 -14.05
CA LYS A 442 0.97 -1.90 -15.37
C LYS A 442 1.93 -3.08 -15.32
N THR A 443 3.06 -2.93 -14.64
CA THR A 443 4.05 -4.03 -14.54
C THR A 443 3.56 -5.14 -13.63
N GLY A 444 2.85 -4.82 -12.55
CA GLY A 444 2.17 -5.77 -11.68
C GLY A 444 1.15 -6.62 -12.43
N VAL A 445 0.18 -5.99 -13.11
CA VAL A 445 -0.85 -6.73 -13.88
C VAL A 445 -0.21 -7.57 -14.98
N LYS A 446 0.81 -7.05 -15.69
CA LYS A 446 1.56 -7.85 -16.66
C LYS A 446 2.27 -9.05 -16.04
N ALA A 447 2.82 -8.91 -14.84
CA ALA A 447 3.48 -9.99 -14.13
C ALA A 447 2.48 -11.04 -13.63
N PHE A 448 1.27 -10.62 -13.25
CA PHE A 448 0.19 -11.50 -12.83
C PHE A 448 -0.23 -12.47 -13.95
N TYR A 449 -0.34 -11.98 -15.19
CA TYR A 449 -0.69 -12.80 -16.36
C TYR A 449 0.49 -13.62 -16.93
N ARG A 450 1.64 -13.66 -16.26
CA ARG A 450 2.73 -14.58 -16.61
C ARG A 450 2.54 -15.91 -15.87
N ASN A 451 3.00 -16.99 -16.47
CA ASN A 451 3.00 -18.31 -15.84
C ASN A 451 3.94 -18.29 -14.62
N THR A 452 3.39 -18.05 -13.44
CA THR A 452 4.10 -17.78 -12.19
C THR A 452 3.58 -18.67 -11.07
N ASP A 453 4.37 -18.81 -10.00
CA ASP A 453 3.95 -19.55 -8.80
C ASP A 453 2.62 -19.00 -8.25
N ARG A 454 1.73 -19.91 -7.87
CA ARG A 454 0.37 -19.57 -7.42
C ARG A 454 0.36 -18.67 -6.18
N GLN A 455 1.33 -18.79 -5.28
CA GLN A 455 1.41 -17.95 -4.08
C GLN A 455 1.83 -16.52 -4.44
N VAL A 456 2.82 -16.36 -5.34
CA VAL A 456 3.20 -15.04 -5.87
C VAL A 456 2.01 -14.38 -6.54
N ARG A 457 1.23 -15.15 -7.30
CA ARG A 457 0.05 -14.65 -7.99
C ARG A 457 -1.00 -14.09 -7.03
N HIS A 458 -1.35 -14.83 -5.97
CA HIS A 458 -2.28 -14.37 -4.93
C HIS A 458 -1.80 -13.11 -4.20
N LEU A 459 -0.52 -13.08 -3.79
CA LEU A 459 0.07 -11.90 -3.13
C LEU A 459 0.10 -10.69 -4.05
N LEU A 460 0.41 -10.90 -5.33
CA LEU A 460 0.44 -9.83 -6.33
C LEU A 460 -0.96 -9.28 -6.61
N ALA A 461 -1.97 -10.13 -6.77
CA ALA A 461 -3.35 -9.67 -6.92
C ALA A 461 -3.82 -8.87 -5.70
N ALA A 462 -3.49 -9.33 -4.49
CA ALA A 462 -3.85 -8.65 -3.26
C ALA A 462 -3.12 -7.31 -3.13
N ALA A 463 -1.84 -7.25 -3.48
CA ALA A 463 -1.07 -6.01 -3.46
C ALA A 463 -1.58 -4.99 -4.48
N ILE A 464 -1.91 -5.42 -5.71
CA ILE A 464 -2.52 -4.57 -6.73
C ILE A 464 -3.90 -4.08 -6.27
N GLY A 465 -4.72 -4.98 -5.73
CA GLY A 465 -6.04 -4.63 -5.19
C GLY A 465 -5.94 -3.58 -4.09
N ALA A 466 -5.15 -3.86 -3.05
CA ALA A 466 -4.88 -2.91 -1.96
C ALA A 466 -4.37 -1.56 -2.48
N PHE A 467 -3.47 -1.56 -3.47
CA PHE A 467 -2.92 -0.33 -4.03
C PHE A 467 -3.99 0.46 -4.80
N CYS A 468 -4.83 -0.19 -5.60
CA CYS A 468 -6.00 0.46 -6.22
C CYS A 468 -6.97 1.01 -5.17
N GLY A 469 -7.19 0.28 -4.07
CA GLY A 469 -8.03 0.72 -2.97
C GLY A 469 -7.53 2.01 -2.33
N ILE A 470 -6.26 2.07 -1.91
CA ILE A 470 -5.69 3.28 -1.31
C ILE A 470 -5.63 4.45 -2.30
N LEU A 471 -5.43 4.20 -3.60
CA LEU A 471 -5.50 5.26 -4.62
C LEU A 471 -6.89 5.90 -4.72
N VAL A 472 -7.96 5.14 -4.47
CA VAL A 472 -9.33 5.66 -4.38
C VAL A 472 -9.53 6.45 -3.08
N VAL A 473 -9.01 5.96 -1.94
CA VAL A 473 -9.03 6.72 -0.69
C VAL A 473 -8.31 8.06 -0.85
N SER A 474 -7.18 8.07 -1.55
CA SER A 474 -6.37 9.26 -1.85
C SER A 474 -7.07 10.34 -2.69
N LEU A 475 -8.27 10.07 -3.25
CA LEU A 475 -9.11 11.09 -3.88
C LEU A 475 -9.87 11.95 -2.86
N ALA A 476 -10.14 11.39 -1.68
CA ALA A 476 -10.95 12.00 -0.63
C ALA A 476 -10.17 12.30 0.66
N GLU A 477 -8.93 11.82 0.77
CA GLU A 477 -8.02 12.13 1.87
C GLU A 477 -6.58 12.35 1.41
N TYR A 478 -5.85 13.16 2.20
CA TYR A 478 -4.40 13.25 2.10
C TYR A 478 -3.74 12.19 3.01
N THR A 479 -3.64 10.96 2.50
CA THR A 479 -3.19 9.78 3.26
C THR A 479 -1.74 9.86 3.72
N TRP A 480 -0.92 10.72 3.12
CA TRP A 480 0.49 10.88 3.52
C TRP A 480 0.70 11.95 4.59
N PHE A 481 -0.37 12.62 5.04
CA PHE A 481 -0.32 13.48 6.21
C PHE A 481 0.22 12.72 7.43
N TYR A 482 -0.16 11.45 7.55
CA TYR A 482 0.36 10.54 8.57
C TYR A 482 1.51 9.68 8.01
N PRO A 483 2.77 9.89 8.43
CA PRO A 483 3.91 9.25 7.75
C PRO A 483 3.93 7.72 7.83
N ARG A 484 3.31 7.11 8.84
CA ARG A 484 3.20 5.64 8.88
C ARG A 484 2.32 5.09 7.75
N ASN A 485 1.32 5.86 7.30
CA ASN A 485 0.48 5.51 6.16
C ASN A 485 1.28 5.66 4.86
N MET A 486 2.06 6.74 4.75
CA MET A 486 3.00 6.92 3.65
C MET A 486 4.03 5.76 3.56
N PHE A 487 4.62 5.36 4.68
CA PHE A 487 5.56 4.24 4.72
C PHE A 487 4.91 2.92 4.31
N THR A 488 3.67 2.68 4.76
CA THR A 488 2.89 1.48 4.39
C THR A 488 2.49 1.49 2.91
N TYR A 489 2.13 2.66 2.36
CA TYR A 489 1.83 2.86 0.95
C TYR A 489 3.03 2.47 0.07
N TRP A 490 4.23 2.94 0.42
CA TRP A 490 5.44 2.65 -0.34
C TRP A 490 5.98 1.25 -0.07
N PHE A 491 5.81 0.70 1.13
CA PHE A 491 6.03 -0.73 1.39
C PHE A 491 5.16 -1.61 0.49
N LEU A 492 3.86 -1.30 0.36
CA LEU A 492 2.93 -2.01 -0.52
C LEU A 492 3.35 -1.91 -2.00
N PHE A 493 3.81 -0.73 -2.45
CA PHE A 493 4.41 -0.57 -3.77
C PHE A 493 5.66 -1.46 -3.95
N GLY A 494 6.53 -1.53 -2.93
CA GLY A 494 7.67 -2.44 -2.90
C GLY A 494 7.27 -3.92 -3.00
N VAL A 495 6.17 -4.33 -2.35
CA VAL A 495 5.62 -5.70 -2.44
C VAL A 495 5.19 -6.02 -3.87
N ILE A 496 4.55 -5.09 -4.58
CA ILE A 496 4.22 -5.26 -6.01
C ILE A 496 5.49 -5.50 -6.82
N LEU A 497 6.52 -4.66 -6.66
CA LEU A 497 7.76 -4.80 -7.40
C LEU A 497 8.52 -6.09 -7.06
N ALA A 498 8.53 -6.51 -5.80
CA ALA A 498 9.11 -7.79 -5.38
C ALA A 498 8.37 -8.98 -6.03
N CYS A 499 7.04 -8.95 -6.10
CA CYS A 499 6.26 -9.96 -6.83
C CYS A 499 6.60 -9.97 -8.32
N VAL A 500 6.70 -8.79 -8.97
CA VAL A 500 7.10 -8.66 -10.39
C VAL A 500 8.49 -9.24 -10.64
N LYS A 501 9.41 -9.06 -9.69
CA LYS A 501 10.75 -9.67 -9.69
C LYS A 501 10.66 -11.19 -9.62
N LEU A 502 9.96 -11.75 -8.64
CA LEU A 502 9.84 -13.20 -8.44
C LEU A 502 9.15 -13.88 -9.62
N SER A 503 8.18 -13.19 -10.22
CA SER A 503 7.49 -13.56 -11.46
C SER A 503 8.44 -13.78 -12.65
N ARG A 504 9.52 -13.00 -12.75
CA ARG A 504 10.52 -13.13 -13.83
C ARG A 504 11.54 -14.22 -13.57
N SER A 505 11.92 -14.42 -12.30
CA SER A 505 12.90 -15.44 -11.92
C SER A 505 12.39 -16.86 -12.17
N GLY A 506 11.09 -17.11 -11.97
CA GLY A 506 10.48 -18.42 -12.24
C GLY A 506 10.54 -18.86 -13.71
N GLN A 507 10.69 -17.92 -14.65
CA GLN A 507 10.83 -18.22 -16.08
C GLN A 507 12.22 -18.77 -16.45
N LYS A 508 13.28 -18.38 -15.72
CA LYS A 508 14.65 -18.82 -16.00
C LYS A 508 14.97 -20.22 -15.46
N GLY A 509 14.11 -20.80 -14.63
CA GLY A 509 14.28 -22.15 -14.09
C GLY A 509 13.53 -23.25 -14.87
N ASN A 510 12.69 -22.86 -15.83
CA ASN A 510 11.87 -23.77 -16.66
C ASN A 510 12.17 -23.66 -18.17
N ALA A 511 13.22 -22.92 -18.53
CA ALA A 511 13.82 -22.87 -19.87
C ALA A 511 15.24 -23.38 -19.73
#